data_AF-A0A7W0AP13-F1
#
_entry.id   AF-A0A7W0AP13-F1
#
_cell.length_a   1.000
_cell.length_b   1.000
_cell.length_c   1.000
_cell.angle_alpha   90.00
_cell.angle_beta   90.00
_cell.angle_gamma   90.00
#
_symmetry.space_group_name_H-M   'P 1'
#
loop_
_entity.id
_entity.type
_entity.pdbx_description
1 polymer ?
#
loop_
_entity_poly.entity_id
_entity_poly.type
_entity_poly.pdbx_seq_one_letter_code
_entity_poly.pdbx_strand_id
1 'polypeptide(L)'
;MDVIRERRAARRERLLVLDDDPTGTQSVHGVPVLTEWSSEVLAGALRDASTVFVLTNSRSMAEPDAVMVSREIAERGAAIAAAEDYALAIASRSDSTLRGHFP
;
A
#
# COMPACT_ATOMS: atom_id res chain seq x y z
N MET A 1 -5.34 3.70 -17.31
CA MET A 1 -4.98 3.69 -15.88
C MET A 1 -3.83 4.67 -15.58
N ASP A 2 -3.01 5.02 -16.57
CA ASP A 2 -1.80 5.84 -16.38
C ASP A 2 -2.07 7.32 -16.06
N VAL A 3 -3.10 7.94 -16.67
CA VAL A 3 -3.46 9.35 -16.42
C VAL A 3 -3.76 9.65 -14.94
N ILE A 4 -4.34 8.69 -14.19
CA ILE A 4 -4.61 8.87 -12.75
C ILE A 4 -3.29 8.84 -11.96
N ARG A 5 -2.37 7.95 -12.31
CA ARG A 5 -1.07 7.82 -11.64
C ARG A 5 -0.18 9.02 -11.90
N GLU A 6 -0.17 9.52 -13.13
CA GLU A 6 0.56 10.73 -13.53
C GLU A 6 0.02 11.96 -12.79
N ARG A 7 -1.31 12.10 -12.70
CA ARG A 7 -1.94 13.20 -11.94
C ARG A 7 -1.60 13.13 -10.45
N ARG A 8 -1.60 11.95 -9.84
CA ARG A 8 -1.18 11.76 -8.45
C ARG A 8 0.29 12.14 -8.25
N ALA A 9 1.17 11.69 -9.14
CA ALA A 9 2.59 12.02 -9.10
C ALA A 9 2.83 13.53 -9.16
N ALA A 10 2.19 14.23 -10.11
CA ALA A 10 2.28 15.68 -10.27
C ALA A 10 1.78 16.47 -9.05
N ARG A 11 0.89 15.88 -8.24
CA ARG A 11 0.34 16.48 -7.01
C ARG A 11 1.02 16.01 -5.73
N ARG A 12 2.13 15.26 -5.83
CA ARG A 12 2.79 14.63 -4.67
C ARG A 12 1.85 13.72 -3.86
N GLU A 13 0.81 13.22 -4.50
CA GLU A 13 -0.10 12.24 -3.90
C GLU A 13 0.50 10.84 -4.08
N ARG A 14 0.41 10.02 -3.02
CA ARG A 14 0.85 8.63 -3.02
C ARG A 14 -0.27 7.72 -2.55
N LEU A 15 -0.34 6.53 -3.14
CA LEU A 15 -1.28 5.49 -2.73
C LEU A 15 -0.51 4.24 -2.32
N LEU A 16 -0.68 3.82 -1.07
CA LEU A 16 -0.16 2.56 -0.57
C LEU A 16 -1.32 1.56 -0.44
N VAL A 17 -1.25 0.45 -1.16
CA VAL A 17 -2.28 -0.59 -1.13
C VAL A 17 -1.76 -1.79 -0.35
N LEU A 18 -2.42 -2.15 0.74
CA LEU A 18 -2.13 -3.36 1.52
C LEU A 18 -2.96 -4.51 0.95
N ASP A 19 -2.30 -5.53 0.45
CA ASP A 19 -2.94 -6.68 -0.18
C ASP A 19 -2.67 -7.93 0.69
N ASP A 20 -3.72 -8.57 1.17
CA ASP A 20 -3.64 -9.72 2.08
C ASP A 20 -3.45 -11.05 1.37
N ASP A 21 -3.67 -11.08 0.05
CA ASP A 21 -3.65 -12.31 -0.73
C ASP A 21 -3.05 -12.12 -2.14
N PRO A 22 -1.93 -12.78 -2.45
CA PRO A 22 -1.30 -12.67 -3.76
C PRO A 22 -2.10 -13.35 -4.89
N THR A 23 -3.19 -14.09 -4.63
CA THR A 23 -3.89 -14.85 -5.70
C THR A 23 -4.51 -13.98 -6.79
N GLY A 24 -4.63 -12.67 -6.57
CA GLY A 24 -5.11 -11.69 -7.55
C GLY A 24 -4.04 -10.97 -8.39
N THR A 25 -2.75 -11.26 -8.24
CA THR A 25 -1.67 -10.36 -8.73
C THR A 25 -1.38 -10.42 -10.24
N GLN A 26 -2.22 -11.02 -11.08
CA GLN A 26 -2.00 -11.07 -12.56
C GLN A 26 -2.83 -10.06 -13.36
N SER A 27 -3.14 -8.87 -12.84
CA SER A 27 -3.87 -7.87 -13.64
C SER A 27 -3.43 -6.41 -13.48
N VAL A 28 -2.39 -6.12 -12.68
CA VAL A 28 -1.89 -4.75 -12.52
C VAL A 28 -0.49 -4.64 -13.15
N HIS A 29 -0.45 -4.22 -14.41
CA HIS A 29 0.83 -3.89 -15.06
C HIS A 29 1.32 -2.50 -14.62
N GLY A 30 2.63 -2.38 -14.39
CA GLY A 30 3.31 -1.11 -14.12
C GLY A 30 3.09 -0.51 -12.72
N VAL A 31 2.90 -1.33 -11.69
CA VAL A 31 2.91 -0.87 -10.28
C VAL A 31 3.88 -1.73 -9.47
N PRO A 32 4.77 -1.14 -8.66
CA PRO A 32 5.61 -1.88 -7.73
C PRO A 32 4.77 -2.71 -6.75
N VAL A 33 5.16 -3.96 -6.57
CA VAL A 33 4.61 -4.87 -5.56
C VAL A 33 5.75 -5.26 -4.62
N LEU A 34 5.59 -4.92 -3.34
CA LEU A 34 6.57 -5.17 -2.30
C LEU A 34 6.12 -6.38 -1.47
N THR A 35 7.05 -7.28 -1.16
CA THR A 35 6.84 -8.39 -0.21
C THR A 35 7.52 -8.15 1.14
N GLU A 36 8.16 -6.99 1.29
CA GLU A 36 8.75 -6.49 2.52
C GLU A 36 8.44 -4.99 2.65
N TRP A 37 8.42 -4.49 3.89
CA TRP A 37 7.98 -3.12 4.18
C TRP A 37 8.91 -2.40 5.16
N SER A 38 10.23 -2.63 5.04
CA SER A 38 11.21 -1.76 5.69
C SER A 38 10.99 -0.30 5.28
N SER A 39 11.32 0.64 6.17
CA SER A 39 11.13 2.07 5.88
C SER A 39 11.90 2.49 4.63
N GLU A 40 13.08 1.91 4.40
CA GLU A 40 13.93 2.19 3.25
C GLU A 40 13.28 1.72 1.94
N VAL A 41 12.71 0.52 1.94
CA VAL A 41 12.05 -0.08 0.76
C VAL A 41 10.76 0.66 0.44
N LEU A 42 9.95 0.96 1.46
CA LEU A 42 8.73 1.76 1.29
C LEU A 42 9.06 3.16 0.74
N ALA A 43 10.08 3.83 1.28
CA ALA A 43 10.46 5.16 0.83
C ALA A 43 10.98 5.15 -0.61
N GLY A 44 11.80 4.15 -0.97
CA GLY A 44 12.25 3.95 -2.36
C GLY A 44 11.07 3.79 -3.32
N ALA A 45 10.16 2.86 -3.02
CA ALA A 45 9.01 2.60 -3.88
C ALA A 45 8.07 3.82 -4.01
N LEU A 46 7.85 4.58 -2.93
CA LEU A 46 7.02 5.78 -2.94
C LEU A 46 7.69 6.98 -3.63
N ARG A 47 9.02 7.00 -3.77
CA ARG A 47 9.71 7.98 -4.63
C ARG A 47 9.55 7.62 -6.10
N ASP A 48 9.67 6.35 -6.43
CA ASP A 48 9.67 5.87 -7.82
C ASP A 48 8.26 5.76 -8.42
N ALA A 49 7.24 5.56 -7.59
CA ALA A 49 5.86 5.37 -8.03
C ALA A 49 4.84 6.12 -7.16
N SER A 50 3.79 6.64 -7.81
CA SER A 50 2.65 7.25 -7.12
C SER A 50 1.65 6.24 -6.55
N THR A 51 1.84 4.96 -6.83
CA THR A 51 1.07 3.85 -6.26
C THR A 51 2.01 2.69 -6.00
N VAL A 52 1.89 2.05 -4.84
CA VAL A 52 2.70 0.91 -4.42
C VAL A 52 1.78 -0.12 -3.75
N PHE A 53 1.94 -1.39 -4.08
CA PHE A 53 1.28 -2.50 -3.39
C PHE A 53 2.24 -3.12 -2.39
N VAL A 54 1.73 -3.51 -1.22
CA VAL A 54 2.43 -4.30 -0.21
C VAL A 54 1.66 -5.58 -0.01
N LEU A 55 2.26 -6.70 -0.40
CA LEU A 55 1.76 -8.04 -0.13
C LEU A 55 2.06 -8.40 1.32
N THR A 56 1.03 -8.36 2.16
CA THR A 56 1.13 -8.68 3.59
C THR A 56 1.04 -10.18 3.86
N ASN A 57 0.48 -10.97 2.93
CA ASN A 57 0.17 -12.39 3.11
C ASN A 57 -0.60 -12.68 4.42
N SER A 58 -1.44 -11.74 4.83
CA SER A 58 -2.11 -11.79 6.14
C SER A 58 -3.37 -12.67 6.16
N ARG A 59 -3.77 -13.25 5.03
CA ARG A 59 -4.93 -14.15 4.92
C ARG A 59 -4.92 -15.33 5.91
N SER A 60 -3.74 -15.89 6.19
CA SER A 60 -3.58 -17.01 7.12
C SER A 60 -3.21 -16.57 8.55
N MET A 61 -3.09 -15.27 8.79
CA MET A 61 -2.75 -14.71 10.11
C MET A 61 -3.99 -14.64 10.99
N ALA A 62 -3.78 -14.64 12.30
CA ALA A 62 -4.85 -14.27 13.23
C ALA A 62 -5.18 -12.78 13.04
N GLU A 63 -6.44 -12.41 13.28
CA GLU A 63 -6.89 -11.01 13.15
C GLU A 63 -6.01 -10.01 13.90
N PRO A 64 -5.56 -10.25 15.15
CA PRO A 64 -4.66 -9.33 15.84
C PRO A 64 -3.33 -9.13 15.11
N ASP A 65 -2.77 -10.19 14.54
CA ASP A 65 -1.50 -10.14 13.80
C ASP A 65 -1.66 -9.38 12.49
N ALA A 66 -2.75 -9.60 11.76
CA ALA A 66 -3.06 -8.85 10.55
C ALA A 66 -3.25 -7.34 10.80
N VAL A 67 -3.90 -6.99 11.93
CA VAL A 67 -4.06 -5.60 12.37
C VAL A 67 -2.70 -4.98 12.74
N MET A 68 -1.84 -5.71 13.46
CA MET A 68 -0.49 -5.23 13.80
C MET A 68 0.33 -4.94 12.55
N VAL A 69 0.34 -5.85 11.57
CA VAL A 69 1.06 -5.66 10.30
C VAL A 69 0.51 -4.46 9.54
N SER A 70 -0.82 -4.34 9.43
CA SER A 70 -1.44 -3.21 8.72
C SER A 70 -1.11 -1.87 9.37
N ARG A 71 -1.13 -1.83 10.71
CA ARG A 71 -0.79 -0.64 11.49
C ARG A 71 0.68 -0.27 11.34
N GLU A 72 1.58 -1.25 11.41
CA GLU A 72 3.01 -1.04 11.22
C GLU A 72 3.30 -0.41 9.86
N ILE A 73 2.71 -0.94 8.80
CA ILE A 73 2.89 -0.42 7.44
C ILE A 73 2.31 0.99 7.33
N ALA A 74 1.15 1.24 7.94
CA ALA A 74 0.54 2.57 7.93
C ALA A 74 1.36 3.61 8.68
N GLU A 75 1.90 3.28 9.85
CA GLU A 75 2.76 4.16 10.65
C GLU A 75 4.06 4.49 9.91
N ARG A 76 4.70 3.49 9.29
CA ARG A 76 5.89 3.70 8.45
C ARG A 76 5.57 4.57 7.23
N GLY A 77 4.47 4.29 6.53
CA GLY A 77 4.02 5.07 5.39
C GLY A 77 3.77 6.53 5.76
N ALA A 78 3.07 6.78 6.87
CA ALA A 78 2.80 8.13 7.35
C ALA A 78 4.08 8.90 7.71
N ALA A 79 5.04 8.24 8.37
CA ALA A 79 6.33 8.85 8.68
C ALA A 79 7.12 9.24 7.42
N ILE A 80 7.13 8.37 6.40
CA ILE A 80 7.75 8.64 5.10
C ILE A 80 7.05 9.80 4.40
N ALA A 81 5.72 9.80 4.38
CA ALA A 81 4.94 10.85 3.75
C ALA A 81 5.19 12.23 4.38
N ALA A 82 5.31 12.29 5.71
CA ALA A 82 5.68 13.52 6.41
C ALA A 82 7.11 13.97 6.10
N ALA A 83 8.06 13.03 6.01
CA ALA A 83 9.46 13.35 5.72
C ALA A 83 9.69 13.82 4.27
N GLU A 84 8.91 13.32 3.32
CA GLU A 84 9.07 13.58 1.88
C GLU A 84 8.04 14.58 1.32
N ASP A 85 7.15 15.10 2.17
CA ASP A 85 6.06 16.03 1.81
C ASP A 85 5.10 15.44 0.75
N TYR A 86 4.57 14.25 1.06
CA TYR A 86 3.55 13.56 0.26
C TYR A 86 2.17 13.60 0.93
N ALA A 87 1.13 13.73 0.10
CA ALA A 87 -0.23 13.41 0.50
C ALA A 87 -0.46 11.90 0.34
N LEU A 88 -0.35 11.14 1.44
CA LEU A 88 -0.49 9.69 1.44
C LEU A 88 -1.94 9.25 1.68
N ALA A 89 -2.45 8.40 0.78
CA ALA A 89 -3.65 7.60 1.00
C ALA A 89 -3.25 6.12 1.17
N ILE A 90 -3.93 5.42 2.07
CA ILE A 90 -3.74 3.99 2.30
C ILE A 90 -5.06 3.29 1.98
N ALA A 91 -5.00 2.19 1.23
CA ALA A 91 -6.15 1.35 0.93
C ALA A 91 -5.83 -0.09 1.32
N SER A 92 -6.81 -0.79 1.91
CA SER A 92 -6.72 -2.23 2.12
C SER A 92 -7.49 -2.95 1.02
N ARG A 93 -6.86 -3.98 0.45
CA ARG A 93 -7.45 -4.93 -0.48
C ARG A 93 -7.43 -6.29 0.20
N SER A 94 -8.63 -6.72 0.62
CA SER A 94 -8.89 -8.06 1.14
C SER A 94 -9.92 -8.73 0.25
N ASP A 95 -9.68 -9.98 -0.12
CA ASP A 95 -10.61 -10.71 -1.00
C ASP A 95 -11.99 -10.90 -0.34
N SER A 96 -13.02 -10.74 -1.15
CA SER A 96 -14.34 -10.32 -0.70
C SER A 96 -15.26 -11.48 -0.29
N THR A 97 -15.24 -11.84 0.99
CA THR A 97 -16.52 -12.04 1.70
C THR A 97 -16.85 -10.83 2.57
N LEU A 98 -16.94 -9.66 1.89
CA LEU A 98 -17.72 -8.47 2.29
C LEU A 98 -17.75 -8.11 3.79
N ARG A 99 -16.71 -7.43 4.30
CA ARG A 99 -16.78 -6.42 5.39
C ARG A 99 -15.56 -5.52 5.17
N GLY A 100 -15.64 -4.24 4.87
CA GLY A 100 -16.49 -3.19 5.38
C GLY A 100 -15.56 -1.98 5.42
N HIS A 101 -16.03 -0.86 4.89
CA HIS A 101 -15.37 0.45 4.94
C HIS A 101 -14.76 0.68 6.33
N PHE A 102 -13.46 0.97 6.41
CA PHE A 102 -12.86 1.45 7.67
C PHE A 102 -12.48 2.93 7.50
N PRO A 103 -12.95 3.81 8.41
CA PRO A 103 -12.81 5.26 8.33
C PRO A 103 -11.39 5.77 8.51
#